data_AF-A0A969L176-F1
#
_entry.id   AF-A0A969L176-F1
#
_cell.length_a   1.000
_cell.length_b   1.000
_cell.length_c   1.000
_cell.angle_alpha   90.00
_cell.angle_beta   90.00
_cell.angle_gamma   90.00
#
_symmetry.space_group_name_H-M   'P 1'
#
loop_
_entity.id
_entity.type
_entity.pdbx_description
1 polymer ?
#
loop_
_entity_poly.entity_id
_entity_poly.type
_entity_poly.pdbx_seq_one_letter_code
_entity_poly.pdbx_strand_id
1 'polypeptide(L)'
;MMKQLLIWSLIIMLLLTVTACVGVAPTPAQSAAVQTTPAPTEEAEVTPTSEATEAAAEESLVPQTDTVSQTAAEAPAPEKQFGLVAARIDDRGFEQLAWEGMQQAGTEANAHVQALPNADPATAGSRISQFLNNGFDGVVTVGFEMAQATKAAAEANPTVPFAIVDFPSQAPNMKGILFDVADPSFMAGYLAAGMSQTGTVCTYGGVPIPPVLIFMVGFEHGVEYYNQQKEAEVNVLGWRTDPAIDIGGEGIFAGDFGNPAFGQTIAAELAGQGCDIIFPVAGATGLGSAEVAQANNLTVIGVDADQAVSNPDYADVYLTSVVKHTDLAVATTIRNMAQGLFGGGSNYIGTLADGGVDLASFHSFEDKVPQPLKDELAQLRLDLMDGKVDTGWPVGASKIETSLTAGDLNLAALRNATYEVGTQDKVTATLTNGEYLDPANSLVVAMGDLVAYGDLTGDSQDEAVLFLMTDYGGTSRLYDLVVATDQNAAPVQLAAAALGDRVQVRSISIREDLIVVYMVEAGPDDADCCPSQEVVKVFGLQDDQLVELSSQQVE
;
A
#
# COMPACT_ATOMS: atom_id res chain seq x y z
N MET A 1 -17.51 -49.40 -26.40
CA MET A 1 -18.89 -49.61 -26.87
C MET A 1 -19.83 -48.83 -25.94
N MET A 2 -20.22 -47.62 -26.35
CA MET A 2 -21.62 -47.16 -26.56
C MET A 2 -22.49 -47.17 -25.29
N LYS A 3 -22.61 -46.05 -24.55
CA LYS A 3 -23.54 -44.91 -24.76
C LYS A 3 -25.00 -45.35 -25.03
N GLN A 4 -25.86 -45.27 -24.01
CA GLN A 4 -27.33 -45.20 -24.11
C GLN A 4 -27.74 -43.78 -23.63
N LEU A 5 -28.29 -42.88 -24.45
CA LEU A 5 -29.67 -42.81 -24.99
C LEU A 5 -30.75 -42.69 -23.91
N LEU A 6 -31.30 -41.49 -23.73
CA LEU A 6 -32.67 -41.18 -24.17
C LEU A 6 -32.99 -39.68 -23.99
N ILE A 7 -33.69 -39.17 -24.99
CA ILE A 7 -33.91 -37.77 -25.35
C ILE A 7 -35.38 -37.74 -25.87
N TRP A 8 -36.11 -36.65 -25.59
CA TRP A 8 -37.31 -36.14 -26.31
C TRP A 8 -38.68 -36.76 -25.96
N SER A 9 -39.85 -36.07 -25.92
CA SER A 9 -40.23 -34.66 -26.17
C SER A 9 -41.73 -34.39 -25.93
N LEU A 10 -42.04 -33.14 -25.56
CA LEU A 10 -43.12 -32.21 -25.98
C LEU A 10 -44.66 -32.49 -25.82
N ILE A 11 -45.31 -31.52 -25.13
CA ILE A 11 -46.43 -30.60 -25.52
C ILE A 11 -47.84 -31.18 -25.84
N ILE A 12 -48.91 -30.55 -25.28
CA ILE A 12 -50.08 -29.93 -25.99
C ILE A 12 -51.33 -29.68 -25.07
N MET A 13 -51.69 -28.39 -24.93
CA MET A 13 -53.06 -27.76 -24.90
C MET A 13 -54.01 -27.94 -23.68
N LEU A 14 -54.91 -27.01 -23.28
CA LEU A 14 -55.32 -25.62 -23.69
C LEU A 14 -56.52 -25.16 -22.81
N LEU A 15 -56.48 -23.91 -22.28
CA LEU A 15 -57.56 -22.89 -22.03
C LEU A 15 -58.84 -23.25 -21.20
N LEU A 16 -59.60 -22.38 -20.50
CA LEU A 16 -59.80 -20.90 -20.38
C LEU A 16 -60.72 -20.63 -19.15
N THR A 17 -60.55 -19.57 -18.34
CA THR A 17 -61.31 -18.28 -18.27
C THR A 17 -60.81 -17.57 -16.98
N VAL A 18 -60.34 -16.31 -16.87
CA VAL A 18 -60.65 -14.92 -17.30
C VAL A 18 -61.75 -14.22 -16.48
N THR A 19 -61.35 -13.34 -15.54
CA THR A 19 -61.76 -11.91 -15.30
C THR A 19 -61.15 -11.45 -13.95
N ALA A 20 -60.21 -10.49 -13.81
CA ALA A 20 -60.06 -9.07 -14.18
C ALA A 20 -60.71 -8.05 -13.20
N CYS A 21 -59.87 -7.30 -12.48
CA CYS A 21 -60.00 -5.88 -12.03
C CYS A 21 -58.62 -5.45 -11.47
N VAL A 22 -57.79 -4.67 -12.20
CA VAL A 22 -57.55 -3.20 -12.09
C VAL A 22 -57.25 -2.78 -10.64
N GLY A 23 -56.12 -2.18 -10.24
CA GLY A 23 -55.07 -1.41 -10.91
C GLY A 23 -54.91 -0.07 -10.17
N VAL A 24 -53.85 0.11 -9.37
CA VAL A 24 -53.45 1.42 -8.80
C VAL A 24 -51.92 1.47 -8.66
N ALA A 25 -51.30 2.38 -9.40
CA ALA A 25 -49.91 2.82 -9.23
C ALA A 25 -49.88 4.14 -8.43
N PRO A 26 -48.82 4.45 -7.66
CA PRO A 26 -48.69 5.76 -7.05
C PRO A 26 -47.97 6.73 -8.00
N THR A 27 -48.63 7.83 -8.34
CA THR A 27 -48.06 9.01 -9.00
C THR A 27 -47.55 9.99 -7.92
N PRO A 28 -46.41 10.69 -8.16
CA PRO A 28 -45.83 11.61 -7.19
C PRO A 28 -46.64 12.90 -7.06
N ALA A 29 -46.79 13.39 -5.83
CA ALA A 29 -47.36 14.71 -5.54
C ALA A 29 -46.26 15.76 -5.53
N GLN A 30 -46.31 16.67 -6.51
CA GLN A 30 -45.73 18.02 -6.40
C GLN A 30 -46.61 18.87 -5.47
N SER A 31 -45.99 19.72 -4.66
CA SER A 31 -46.62 20.93 -4.14
C SER A 31 -45.63 22.08 -4.07
N ALA A 32 -45.98 23.15 -4.80
CA ALA A 32 -45.65 24.56 -4.63
C ALA A 32 -44.18 25.01 -4.72
N ALA A 33 -43.80 25.39 -5.94
CA ALA A 33 -42.87 26.48 -6.16
C ALA A 33 -43.57 27.83 -5.88
N VAL A 34 -42.93 28.69 -5.09
CA VAL A 34 -43.21 30.14 -5.07
C VAL A 34 -42.20 30.79 -6.01
N GLN A 35 -42.67 31.23 -7.17
CA GLN A 35 -41.99 32.20 -8.01
C GLN A 35 -42.41 33.61 -7.57
N THR A 36 -41.43 34.45 -7.28
CA THR A 36 -41.51 35.90 -7.43
C THR A 36 -40.28 36.37 -8.19
N THR A 37 -40.48 36.73 -9.46
CA THR A 37 -39.51 37.39 -10.35
C THR A 37 -39.41 38.90 -10.02
N PRO A 38 -38.54 39.72 -10.65
CA PRO A 38 -37.58 40.56 -9.94
C PRO A 38 -37.72 42.06 -10.28
N ALA A 39 -36.71 42.84 -9.91
CA ALA A 39 -36.28 44.18 -10.40
C ALA A 39 -36.38 45.32 -9.36
N PRO A 40 -35.57 46.39 -9.47
CA PRO A 40 -34.59 46.69 -10.52
C PRO A 40 -33.17 47.01 -10.03
N THR A 41 -32.26 46.81 -10.99
CA THR A 41 -31.04 47.57 -11.29
C THR A 41 -31.18 49.06 -10.98
N GLU A 42 -30.16 49.65 -10.35
CA GLU A 42 -29.82 51.07 -10.53
C GLU A 42 -28.35 51.13 -10.95
N GLU A 43 -28.15 51.19 -12.27
CA GLU A 43 -26.98 51.81 -12.88
C GLU A 43 -27.08 53.32 -12.62
N ALA A 44 -26.02 53.91 -12.09
CA ALA A 44 -25.69 55.31 -12.33
C ALA A 44 -24.40 55.34 -13.14
N GLU A 45 -24.60 55.71 -14.39
CA GLU A 45 -23.70 55.89 -15.51
C GLU A 45 -22.90 57.21 -15.37
N VAL A 46 -21.85 57.33 -16.21
CA VAL A 46 -21.21 58.55 -16.79
C VAL A 46 -20.49 59.56 -15.87
N THR A 47 -19.32 60.13 -16.17
CA THR A 47 -18.35 60.10 -17.30
C THR A 47 -17.07 60.88 -16.89
N PRO A 48 -15.99 60.87 -17.70
CA PRO A 48 -14.63 61.20 -17.31
C PRO A 48 -14.22 62.65 -17.61
N THR A 49 -13.02 63.03 -17.18
CA THR A 49 -12.25 64.17 -17.70
C THR A 49 -10.77 63.81 -17.46
N SER A 50 -10.04 63.30 -18.47
CA SER A 50 -9.29 64.06 -19.48
C SER A 50 -8.43 65.17 -18.91
N GLU A 51 -7.13 64.95 -18.80
CA GLU A 51 -6.14 65.90 -19.32
C GLU A 51 -4.79 65.22 -19.52
N ALA A 52 -4.38 65.13 -20.78
CA ALA A 52 -3.00 64.95 -21.18
C ALA A 52 -2.36 66.34 -21.29
N THR A 53 -1.11 66.49 -20.86
CA THR A 53 -0.26 67.58 -21.34
C THR A 53 1.17 67.10 -21.52
N GLU A 54 1.76 67.66 -22.57
CA GLU A 54 2.89 67.24 -23.37
C GLU A 54 4.23 67.74 -22.84
N ALA A 55 5.28 67.14 -23.40
CA ALA A 55 6.71 67.23 -23.16
C ALA A 55 7.36 68.60 -22.90
N ALA A 56 8.50 68.57 -22.18
CA ALA A 56 9.72 69.26 -22.60
C ALA A 56 10.96 68.60 -21.98
N ALA A 57 11.97 68.38 -22.83
CA ALA A 57 13.28 67.85 -22.51
C ALA A 57 14.21 68.97 -22.03
N GLU A 58 15.09 68.67 -21.07
CA GLU A 58 16.40 69.33 -20.94
C GLU A 58 17.45 68.33 -20.45
N GLU A 59 18.67 68.57 -20.93
CA GLU A 59 19.80 67.67 -21.06
C GLU A 59 20.76 67.75 -19.85
N SER A 60 21.49 66.66 -19.62
CA SER A 60 22.81 66.61 -18.96
C SER A 60 22.87 66.44 -17.43
N LEU A 61 23.26 65.25 -16.96
CA LEU A 61 24.64 64.93 -16.54
C LEU A 61 24.65 63.51 -15.92
N VAL A 62 25.52 62.66 -16.46
CA VAL A 62 25.76 61.27 -16.03
C VAL A 62 26.46 61.24 -14.67
N PRO A 63 26.15 60.25 -13.81
CA PRO A 63 27.23 59.39 -13.32
C PRO A 63 26.90 57.90 -13.43
N GLN A 64 27.94 57.14 -13.71
CA GLN A 64 27.93 55.71 -13.97
C GLN A 64 27.73 54.87 -12.70
N THR A 65 26.88 53.85 -12.85
CA THR A 65 27.02 52.46 -12.39
C THR A 65 27.41 52.18 -10.95
N ASP A 66 26.41 51.77 -10.16
CA ASP A 66 26.52 50.60 -9.29
C ASP A 66 25.37 49.65 -9.64
N THR A 67 25.69 48.65 -10.46
CA THR A 67 24.76 47.58 -10.82
C THR A 67 24.60 46.65 -9.62
N VAL A 68 23.63 46.94 -8.75
CA VAL A 68 23.09 45.92 -7.85
C VAL A 68 22.33 44.94 -8.73
N SER A 69 22.91 43.76 -8.92
CA SER A 69 22.22 42.63 -9.54
C SER A 69 20.98 42.33 -8.70
N GLN A 70 19.82 42.83 -9.13
CA GLN A 70 18.54 42.29 -8.68
C GLN A 70 18.47 40.89 -9.25
N THR A 71 18.74 39.91 -8.40
CA THR A 71 18.29 38.54 -8.62
C THR A 71 16.79 38.63 -8.87
N ALA A 72 16.37 38.39 -10.11
CA ALA A 72 14.97 38.22 -10.42
C ALA A 72 14.49 37.07 -9.52
N ALA A 73 13.55 37.38 -8.61
CA ALA A 73 12.86 36.35 -7.88
C ALA A 73 12.21 35.45 -8.91
N GLU A 74 12.65 34.20 -8.94
CA GLU A 74 12.06 33.13 -9.74
C GLU A 74 10.56 33.13 -9.45
N ALA A 75 9.74 33.21 -10.49
CA ALA A 75 8.29 33.11 -10.32
C ALA A 75 8.00 31.81 -9.56
N PRO A 76 7.12 31.82 -8.54
CA PRO A 76 6.83 30.60 -7.79
C PRO A 76 6.44 29.51 -8.78
N ALA A 77 7.08 28.34 -8.66
CA ALA A 77 6.74 27.17 -9.46
C ALA A 77 5.22 26.94 -9.40
N PRO A 78 4.58 26.50 -10.50
CA PRO A 78 3.16 26.21 -10.48
C PRO A 78 2.84 25.22 -9.36
N GLU A 79 1.80 25.52 -8.59
CA GLU A 79 1.34 24.69 -7.48
C GLU A 79 1.05 23.27 -7.98
N LYS A 80 1.77 22.29 -7.44
CA LYS A 80 1.57 20.87 -7.76
C LYS A 80 0.17 20.43 -7.35
N GLN A 81 -0.45 19.53 -8.12
CA GLN A 81 -1.81 19.06 -7.89
C GLN A 81 -1.84 17.54 -7.72
N PHE A 82 -2.40 17.04 -6.60
CA PHE A 82 -2.50 15.60 -6.35
C PHE A 82 -3.94 15.17 -6.06
N GLY A 83 -4.35 14.04 -6.66
CA GLY A 83 -5.73 13.55 -6.60
C GLY A 83 -5.85 12.29 -5.73
N LEU A 84 -6.86 12.23 -4.87
CA LEU A 84 -7.24 11.04 -4.11
C LEU A 84 -8.51 10.43 -4.72
N VAL A 85 -8.51 9.13 -5.02
CA VAL A 85 -9.72 8.36 -5.31
C VAL A 85 -9.97 7.41 -4.14
N ALA A 86 -11.08 7.61 -3.43
CA ALA A 86 -11.51 6.83 -2.28
C ALA A 86 -13.05 6.68 -2.32
N ALA A 87 -13.63 5.65 -1.71
CA ALA A 87 -15.08 5.48 -1.67
C ALA A 87 -15.78 6.57 -0.82
N ARG A 88 -15.19 6.92 0.33
CA ARG A 88 -15.66 7.91 1.31
C ARG A 88 -14.47 8.47 2.09
N ILE A 89 -14.55 9.70 2.58
CA ILE A 89 -13.43 10.35 3.29
C ILE A 89 -13.78 10.68 4.75
N ASP A 90 -14.85 10.08 5.25
CA ASP A 90 -15.47 10.30 6.55
C ASP A 90 -15.85 8.98 7.25
N ASP A 91 -15.10 7.90 6.99
CA ASP A 91 -15.33 6.56 7.54
C ASP A 91 -14.81 6.36 8.98
N ARG A 92 -14.23 7.40 9.60
CA ARG A 92 -13.58 7.35 10.92
C ARG A 92 -12.41 6.35 10.98
N GLY A 93 -11.81 6.01 9.83
CA GLY A 93 -10.78 4.98 9.74
C GLY A 93 -9.97 5.11 8.45
N PHE A 94 -9.87 3.99 7.73
CA PHE A 94 -8.95 3.76 6.62
C PHE A 94 -8.89 4.87 5.58
N GLU A 95 -10.03 5.24 4.99
CA GLU A 95 -10.07 6.17 3.87
C GLU A 95 -10.02 7.63 4.33
N GLN A 96 -10.58 7.94 5.50
CA GLN A 96 -10.45 9.24 6.14
C GLN A 96 -8.98 9.54 6.49
N LEU A 97 -8.24 8.59 7.06
CA LEU A 97 -6.82 8.74 7.38
C LEU A 97 -5.99 9.05 6.12
N ALA A 98 -6.25 8.36 5.00
CA ALA A 98 -5.58 8.64 3.73
C ALA A 98 -5.82 10.10 3.28
N TRP A 99 -7.06 10.58 3.39
CA TRP A 99 -7.40 11.97 3.04
C TRP A 99 -6.78 13.00 3.99
N GLU A 100 -6.76 12.73 5.30
CA GLU A 100 -6.11 13.59 6.29
C GLU A 100 -4.60 13.71 6.06
N GLY A 101 -3.92 12.58 5.82
CA GLY A 101 -2.50 12.57 5.48
C GLY A 101 -2.19 13.34 4.20
N MET A 102 -3.06 13.22 3.20
CA MET A 102 -2.92 13.96 1.94
C MET A 102 -3.13 15.47 2.11
N GLN A 103 -4.09 15.90 2.93
CA GLN A 103 -4.30 17.32 3.26
C GLN A 103 -3.11 17.92 4.02
N GLN A 104 -2.59 17.18 4.99
CA GLN A 104 -1.40 17.59 5.74
C GLN A 104 -0.21 17.80 4.79
N ALA A 105 0.12 16.78 4.00
CA ALA A 105 1.26 16.84 3.09
C ALA A 105 1.07 17.88 1.98
N GLY A 106 -0.16 18.07 1.48
CA GLY A 106 -0.47 19.14 0.52
C GLY A 106 -0.15 20.52 1.09
N THR A 107 -0.53 20.76 2.35
CA THR A 107 -0.21 22.01 3.06
C THR A 107 1.30 22.18 3.23
N GLU A 108 2.01 21.14 3.68
CA GLU A 108 3.47 21.16 3.88
C GLU A 108 4.25 21.38 2.59
N ALA A 109 3.78 20.80 1.49
CA ALA A 109 4.41 20.86 0.18
C ALA A 109 3.97 22.07 -0.68
N ASN A 110 3.05 22.91 -0.18
CA ASN A 110 2.39 23.96 -0.96
C ASN A 110 1.85 23.40 -2.29
N ALA A 111 1.07 22.32 -2.18
CA ALA A 111 0.43 21.60 -3.26
C ALA A 111 -1.08 21.55 -3.04
N HIS A 112 -1.84 21.70 -4.12
CA HIS A 112 -3.29 21.54 -4.12
C HIS A 112 -3.64 20.05 -4.10
N VAL A 113 -4.52 19.65 -3.17
CA VAL A 113 -5.00 18.27 -3.09
C VAL A 113 -6.52 18.23 -3.20
N GLN A 114 -7.03 17.19 -3.87
CA GLN A 114 -8.46 17.01 -4.05
C GLN A 114 -8.83 15.53 -3.95
N ALA A 115 -9.90 15.22 -3.22
CA ALA A 115 -10.50 13.89 -3.22
C ALA A 115 -11.72 13.82 -4.16
N LEU A 116 -11.87 12.68 -4.84
CA LEU A 116 -13.07 12.31 -5.58
C LEU A 116 -13.67 11.02 -5.00
N PRO A 117 -14.89 11.08 -4.44
CA PRO A 117 -15.60 9.89 -3.99
C PRO A 117 -15.86 8.88 -5.11
N ASN A 118 -15.67 7.60 -4.80
CA ASN A 118 -15.79 6.47 -5.72
C ASN A 118 -16.34 5.22 -5.01
N ALA A 119 -17.63 5.25 -4.67
CA ALA A 119 -18.28 4.14 -3.97
C ALA A 119 -18.34 2.83 -4.80
N ASP A 120 -18.26 2.90 -6.12
CA ASP A 120 -18.19 1.73 -7.01
C ASP A 120 -16.77 1.60 -7.59
N PRO A 121 -15.97 0.60 -7.16
CA PRO A 121 -14.63 0.36 -7.67
C PRO A 121 -14.56 0.23 -9.20
N ALA A 122 -15.63 -0.27 -9.84
CA ALA A 122 -15.68 -0.38 -11.30
C ALA A 122 -15.59 0.97 -12.02
N THR A 123 -15.90 2.07 -11.32
CA THR A 123 -15.84 3.44 -11.86
C THR A 123 -14.53 4.18 -11.55
N ALA A 124 -13.59 3.54 -10.84
CA ALA A 124 -12.32 4.15 -10.43
C ALA A 124 -11.51 4.70 -11.63
N GLY A 125 -11.45 3.98 -12.75
CA GLY A 125 -10.74 4.43 -13.95
C GLY A 125 -11.26 5.76 -14.51
N SER A 126 -12.57 6.01 -14.40
CA SER A 126 -13.15 7.31 -14.78
C SER A 126 -12.74 8.43 -13.82
N ARG A 127 -12.66 8.16 -12.52
CA ARG A 127 -12.20 9.13 -11.52
C ARG A 127 -10.73 9.49 -11.69
N ILE A 128 -9.88 8.48 -11.90
CA ILE A 128 -8.46 8.68 -12.19
C ILE A 128 -8.30 9.54 -13.45
N SER A 129 -9.05 9.20 -14.52
CA SER A 129 -9.03 9.96 -15.78
C SER A 129 -9.48 11.42 -15.60
N GLN A 130 -10.38 11.72 -14.67
CA GLN A 130 -10.77 13.11 -14.37
C GLN A 130 -9.60 13.92 -13.79
N PHE A 131 -8.83 13.36 -12.86
CA PHE A 131 -7.62 14.01 -12.36
C PHE A 131 -6.60 14.25 -13.46
N LEU A 132 -6.31 13.24 -14.28
CA LEU A 132 -5.36 13.35 -15.38
C LEU A 132 -5.78 14.42 -16.40
N ASN A 133 -7.06 14.45 -16.80
CA ASN A 133 -7.58 15.46 -17.73
C ASN A 133 -7.55 16.89 -17.15
N ASN A 134 -7.61 17.02 -15.82
CA ASN A 134 -7.53 18.30 -15.12
C ASN A 134 -6.08 18.71 -14.80
N GLY A 135 -5.09 17.98 -15.29
CA GLY A 135 -3.67 18.33 -15.15
C GLY A 135 -3.08 18.05 -13.76
N PHE A 136 -3.64 17.08 -13.03
CA PHE A 136 -3.05 16.64 -11.77
C PHE A 136 -1.71 15.93 -12.00
N ASP A 137 -0.73 16.27 -11.18
CA ASP A 137 0.65 15.78 -11.21
C ASP A 137 0.82 14.38 -10.62
N GLY A 138 -0.20 13.82 -9.95
CA GLY A 138 -0.16 12.47 -9.39
C GLY A 138 -1.49 12.04 -8.81
N VAL A 139 -1.70 10.72 -8.69
CA VAL A 139 -2.96 10.14 -8.19
C VAL A 139 -2.68 9.07 -7.14
N VAL A 140 -3.38 9.16 -6.01
CA VAL A 140 -3.44 8.12 -4.98
C VAL A 140 -4.82 7.47 -5.02
N THR A 141 -4.87 6.15 -5.09
CA THR A 141 -6.11 5.38 -4.97
C THR A 141 -6.12 4.58 -3.67
N VAL A 142 -7.25 4.50 -3.01
CA VAL A 142 -7.36 3.85 -1.70
C VAL A 142 -8.17 2.56 -1.83
N GLY A 143 -7.55 1.43 -1.51
CA GLY A 143 -8.20 0.12 -1.43
C GLY A 143 -7.85 -0.83 -2.58
N PHE A 144 -7.73 -2.11 -2.23
CA PHE A 144 -7.41 -3.24 -3.12
C PHE A 144 -8.27 -3.29 -4.39
N GLU A 145 -9.56 -2.95 -4.29
CA GLU A 145 -10.50 -3.04 -5.40
C GLU A 145 -10.21 -2.03 -6.54
N MET A 146 -9.40 -1.00 -6.27
CA MET A 146 -8.97 -0.01 -7.28
C MET A 146 -7.71 -0.43 -8.05
N ALA A 147 -7.09 -1.57 -7.71
CA ALA A 147 -5.81 -2.03 -8.25
C ALA A 147 -5.73 -2.02 -9.78
N GLN A 148 -6.69 -2.68 -10.44
CA GLN A 148 -6.66 -2.83 -11.90
C GLN A 148 -6.81 -1.49 -12.63
N ALA A 149 -7.67 -0.60 -12.11
CA ALA A 149 -7.86 0.72 -12.68
C ALA A 149 -6.60 1.60 -12.52
N THR A 150 -5.94 1.49 -11.36
CA THR A 150 -4.72 2.24 -11.03
C THR A 150 -3.56 1.78 -11.88
N LYS A 151 -3.35 0.47 -12.00
CA LYS A 151 -2.33 -0.12 -12.86
C LYS A 151 -2.53 0.32 -14.31
N ALA A 152 -3.74 0.17 -14.85
CA ALA A 152 -4.02 0.55 -16.24
C ALA A 152 -3.77 2.05 -16.50
N ALA A 153 -4.10 2.91 -15.53
CA ALA A 153 -3.81 4.34 -15.63
C ALA A 153 -2.30 4.62 -15.55
N ALA A 154 -1.58 3.92 -14.66
CA ALA A 154 -0.13 4.04 -14.53
C ALA A 154 0.60 3.66 -15.82
N GLU A 155 0.25 2.51 -16.42
CA GLU A 155 0.80 2.04 -17.70
C GLU A 155 0.51 3.01 -18.86
N ALA A 156 -0.69 3.59 -18.88
CA ALA A 156 -1.08 4.55 -19.92
C ALA A 156 -0.44 5.94 -19.75
N ASN A 157 0.10 6.27 -18.56
CA ASN A 157 0.63 7.59 -18.23
C ASN A 157 1.99 7.46 -17.53
N PRO A 158 3.04 6.99 -18.23
CA PRO A 158 4.31 6.57 -17.61
C PRO A 158 5.09 7.70 -16.91
N THR A 159 4.76 8.96 -17.18
CA THR A 159 5.39 10.13 -16.55
C THR A 159 4.64 10.63 -15.31
N VAL A 160 3.44 10.11 -15.05
CA VAL A 160 2.62 10.50 -13.90
C VAL A 160 2.83 9.49 -12.77
N PRO A 161 3.18 9.92 -11.55
CA PRO A 161 3.25 9.04 -10.39
C PRO A 161 1.87 8.61 -9.89
N PHE A 162 1.72 7.32 -9.58
CA PHE A 162 0.52 6.72 -9.00
C PHE A 162 0.84 5.99 -7.71
N ALA A 163 0.05 6.14 -6.66
CA ALA A 163 0.17 5.28 -5.49
C ALA A 163 -1.15 4.55 -5.22
N ILE A 164 -1.05 3.34 -4.66
CA ILE A 164 -2.21 2.58 -4.22
C ILE A 164 -2.04 2.12 -2.77
N VAL A 165 -3.08 2.32 -1.97
CA VAL A 165 -3.16 1.77 -0.61
C VAL A 165 -3.77 0.37 -0.65
N ASP A 166 -3.18 -0.56 0.10
CA ASP A 166 -3.59 -1.97 0.23
C ASP A 166 -3.43 -2.81 -1.03
N PHE A 167 -2.49 -2.44 -1.89
CA PHE A 167 -2.11 -3.25 -3.03
C PHE A 167 -0.62 -3.04 -3.38
N PRO A 168 0.12 -4.07 -3.80
CA PRO A 168 1.49 -3.90 -4.24
C PRO A 168 1.55 -3.08 -5.54
N SER A 169 2.70 -2.45 -5.78
CA SER A 169 2.98 -1.84 -7.08
C SER A 169 2.94 -2.89 -8.18
N GLN A 170 2.34 -2.52 -9.32
CA GLN A 170 2.33 -3.33 -10.54
C GLN A 170 2.75 -2.52 -11.79
N ALA A 171 3.39 -1.36 -11.60
CA ALA A 171 3.92 -0.53 -12.68
C ALA A 171 5.13 0.32 -12.22
N PRO A 172 6.07 0.69 -13.11
CA PRO A 172 7.27 1.44 -12.74
C PRO A 172 7.03 2.83 -12.16
N ASN A 173 5.93 3.47 -12.52
CA ASN A 173 5.48 4.77 -11.99
C ASN A 173 4.41 4.60 -10.90
N MET A 174 4.24 3.39 -10.37
CA MET A 174 3.28 3.07 -9.32
C MET A 174 3.98 2.71 -8.00
N LYS A 175 3.49 3.17 -6.85
CA LYS A 175 3.94 2.72 -5.52
C LYS A 175 2.83 1.97 -4.80
N GLY A 176 3.14 0.78 -4.30
CA GLY A 176 2.25 0.08 -3.37
C GLY A 176 2.47 0.60 -1.95
N ILE A 177 1.38 0.79 -1.20
CA ILE A 177 1.39 1.17 0.21
C ILE A 177 0.71 0.04 0.96
N LEU A 178 1.51 -0.82 1.57
CA LEU A 178 1.11 -2.03 2.27
C LEU A 178 1.39 -1.90 3.77
N PHE A 179 0.80 -2.77 4.57
CA PHE A 179 0.92 -2.75 6.03
C PHE A 179 0.95 -4.17 6.58
N ASP A 180 1.90 -4.46 7.44
CA ASP A 180 2.04 -5.73 8.15
C ASP A 180 1.21 -5.73 9.44
N VAL A 181 -0.11 -5.68 9.26
CA VAL A 181 -1.06 -5.64 10.37
C VAL A 181 -1.23 -6.99 11.07
N ALA A 182 -0.55 -8.05 10.60
CA ALA A 182 -0.59 -9.36 11.25
C ALA A 182 -0.04 -9.28 12.68
N ASP A 183 1.08 -8.59 12.86
CA ASP A 183 1.75 -8.43 14.15
C ASP A 183 0.86 -7.76 15.22
N PRO A 184 0.33 -6.53 15.00
CA PRO A 184 -0.54 -5.92 16.01
C PRO A 184 -1.89 -6.64 16.13
N SER A 185 -2.38 -7.34 15.09
CA SER A 185 -3.58 -8.18 15.21
C SER A 185 -3.34 -9.40 16.08
N PHE A 186 -2.14 -9.99 16.01
CA PHE A 186 -1.72 -11.06 16.91
C PHE A 186 -1.66 -10.58 18.36
N MET A 187 -1.09 -9.40 18.59
CA MET A 187 -1.12 -8.77 19.91
C MET A 187 -2.57 -8.51 20.38
N ALA A 188 -3.45 -8.07 19.49
CA ALA A 188 -4.86 -7.84 19.79
C ALA A 188 -5.60 -9.14 20.15
N GLY A 189 -5.31 -10.24 19.46
CA GLY A 189 -5.82 -11.58 19.78
C GLY A 189 -5.35 -12.06 21.15
N TYR A 190 -4.07 -11.90 21.44
CA TYR A 190 -3.50 -12.25 22.75
C TYR A 190 -4.14 -11.44 23.89
N LEU A 191 -4.30 -10.12 23.68
CA LEU A 191 -4.97 -9.24 24.63
C LEU A 191 -6.44 -9.65 24.82
N ALA A 192 -7.18 -9.91 23.74
CA ALA A 192 -8.58 -10.32 23.81
C ALA A 192 -8.73 -11.62 24.61
N ALA A 193 -7.87 -12.61 24.36
CA ALA A 193 -7.89 -13.86 25.10
C ALA A 193 -7.60 -13.67 26.60
N GLY A 194 -6.64 -12.78 26.94
CA GLY A 194 -6.32 -12.45 28.32
C GLY A 194 -7.38 -11.61 29.06
N MET A 195 -8.25 -10.93 28.31
CA MET A 195 -9.31 -10.06 28.86
C MET A 195 -10.70 -10.70 28.84
N SER A 196 -10.91 -11.74 28.04
CA SER A 196 -12.21 -12.42 27.91
C SER A 196 -12.65 -13.04 29.25
N GLN A 197 -13.93 -12.85 29.57
CA GLN A 197 -14.63 -13.40 30.73
C GLN A 197 -15.45 -14.64 30.35
N THR A 198 -15.90 -14.74 29.10
CA THR A 198 -16.67 -15.88 28.58
C THR A 198 -15.79 -16.96 28.00
N GLY A 199 -14.53 -16.66 27.70
CA GLY A 199 -13.65 -17.54 26.93
C GLY A 199 -14.04 -17.61 25.45
N THR A 200 -14.78 -16.63 24.94
CA THR A 200 -15.17 -16.55 23.52
C THR A 200 -14.99 -15.13 23.01
N VAL A 201 -14.07 -14.98 22.07
CA VAL A 201 -13.79 -13.72 21.35
C VAL A 201 -14.12 -13.89 19.87
N CYS A 202 -14.30 -12.80 19.13
CA CYS A 202 -14.75 -12.90 17.75
C CYS A 202 -14.08 -11.90 16.83
N THR A 203 -14.10 -12.22 15.55
CA THR A 203 -13.77 -11.28 14.48
C THR A 203 -14.71 -11.52 13.29
N TYR A 204 -14.91 -10.51 12.45
CA TYR A 204 -15.56 -10.65 11.15
C TYR A 204 -14.96 -9.63 10.20
N GLY A 205 -14.99 -9.93 8.90
CA GLY A 205 -14.44 -9.07 7.86
C GLY A 205 -15.49 -8.27 7.10
N GLY A 206 -15.07 -7.23 6.39
CA GLY A 206 -15.90 -6.58 5.37
C GLY A 206 -16.10 -7.53 4.17
N VAL A 207 -15.03 -7.80 3.44
CA VAL A 207 -14.99 -8.76 2.31
C VAL A 207 -13.74 -9.65 2.39
N PRO A 208 -13.73 -10.85 1.79
CA PRO A 208 -12.61 -11.80 1.92
C PRO A 208 -11.47 -11.46 0.95
N ILE A 209 -10.73 -10.38 1.23
CA ILE A 209 -9.55 -9.94 0.46
C ILE A 209 -8.30 -9.93 1.34
N PRO A 210 -7.08 -10.07 0.78
CA PRO A 210 -5.86 -10.18 1.57
C PRO A 210 -5.67 -9.09 2.64
N PRO A 211 -5.95 -7.79 2.38
CA PRO A 211 -5.86 -6.75 3.40
C PRO A 211 -6.82 -6.91 4.59
N VAL A 212 -7.89 -7.70 4.46
CA VAL A 212 -8.81 -8.06 5.56
C VAL A 212 -8.34 -9.34 6.25
N LEU A 213 -7.95 -10.35 5.46
CA LEU A 213 -7.58 -11.66 5.98
C LEU A 213 -6.36 -11.60 6.92
N ILE A 214 -5.40 -10.71 6.64
CA ILE A 214 -4.21 -10.51 7.47
C ILE A 214 -4.55 -10.18 8.93
N PHE A 215 -5.58 -9.36 9.16
CA PHE A 215 -6.03 -9.03 10.50
C PHE A 215 -6.67 -10.24 11.19
N MET A 216 -7.52 -10.95 10.46
CA MET A 216 -8.32 -12.06 11.01
C MET A 216 -7.43 -13.26 11.37
N VAL A 217 -6.45 -13.58 10.51
CA VAL A 217 -5.42 -14.61 10.77
C VAL A 217 -4.56 -14.23 11.97
N GLY A 218 -4.01 -13.01 12.00
CA GLY A 218 -3.20 -12.55 13.12
C GLY A 218 -3.97 -12.63 14.43
N PHE A 219 -5.23 -12.15 14.46
CA PHE A 219 -6.09 -12.21 15.64
C PHE A 219 -6.33 -13.65 16.14
N GLU A 220 -6.69 -14.57 15.25
CA GLU A 220 -6.92 -15.97 15.62
C GLU A 220 -5.65 -16.59 16.23
N HIS A 221 -4.51 -16.46 15.55
CA HIS A 221 -3.27 -17.05 16.01
C HIS A 221 -2.74 -16.39 17.30
N GLY A 222 -3.04 -15.11 17.53
CA GLY A 222 -2.77 -14.44 18.81
C GLY A 222 -3.54 -15.07 19.98
N VAL A 223 -4.80 -15.44 19.76
CA VAL A 223 -5.63 -16.16 20.74
C VAL A 223 -5.10 -17.57 20.97
N GLU A 224 -4.73 -18.28 19.90
CA GLU A 224 -4.13 -19.62 20.00
C GLU A 224 -2.81 -19.60 20.75
N TYR A 225 -1.97 -18.60 20.50
CA TYR A 225 -0.71 -18.43 21.21
C TYR A 225 -0.94 -18.15 22.70
N TYR A 226 -1.90 -17.29 23.05
CA TYR A 226 -2.31 -17.11 24.45
C TYR A 226 -2.72 -18.43 25.10
N ASN A 227 -3.59 -19.21 24.44
CA ASN A 227 -4.02 -20.51 24.93
C ASN A 227 -2.84 -21.47 25.18
N GLN A 228 -1.87 -21.50 24.27
CA GLN A 228 -0.66 -22.31 24.43
C GLN A 228 0.22 -21.83 25.59
N GLN A 229 0.44 -20.52 25.72
CA GLN A 229 1.30 -19.97 26.79
C GLN A 229 0.66 -20.05 28.18
N LYS A 230 -0.67 -20.04 28.25
CA LYS A 230 -1.43 -19.99 29.52
C LYS A 230 -2.15 -21.27 29.89
N GLU A 231 -2.09 -22.30 29.04
CA GLU A 231 -2.91 -23.50 29.16
C GLU A 231 -4.42 -23.14 29.27
N ALA A 232 -4.85 -22.17 28.47
CA ALA A 232 -6.22 -21.65 28.44
C ALA A 232 -7.02 -22.22 27.26
N GLU A 233 -8.34 -22.05 27.30
CA GLU A 233 -9.28 -22.51 26.27
C GLU A 233 -10.20 -21.37 25.82
N VAL A 234 -9.63 -20.34 25.19
CA VAL A 234 -10.39 -19.24 24.56
C VAL A 234 -10.69 -19.60 23.11
N ASN A 235 -11.96 -19.47 22.71
CA ASN A 235 -12.42 -19.77 21.35
C ASN A 235 -12.54 -18.49 20.52
N VAL A 236 -12.27 -18.60 19.22
CA VAL A 236 -12.51 -17.55 18.23
C VAL A 236 -13.75 -17.90 17.42
N LEU A 237 -14.71 -16.98 17.33
CA LEU A 237 -15.84 -17.08 16.40
C LEU A 237 -15.70 -16.09 15.24
N GLY A 238 -16.22 -16.49 14.07
CA GLY A 238 -16.30 -15.65 12.88
C GLY A 238 -15.07 -15.66 11.98
N TRP A 239 -13.99 -16.35 12.37
CA TRP A 239 -12.89 -16.73 11.51
C TRP A 239 -12.33 -18.10 11.90
N ARG A 240 -11.87 -18.85 10.91
CA ARG A 240 -11.02 -20.02 11.08
C ARG A 240 -10.06 -20.14 9.90
N THR A 241 -8.77 -20.04 10.17
CA THR A 241 -7.72 -20.24 9.15
C THR A 241 -7.76 -21.68 8.63
N ASP A 242 -7.66 -21.86 7.30
CA ASP A 242 -7.54 -23.18 6.69
C ASP A 242 -6.06 -23.49 6.46
N PRO A 243 -5.45 -24.46 7.17
CA PRO A 243 -4.04 -24.81 6.99
C PRO A 243 -3.74 -25.39 5.59
N ALA A 244 -4.75 -25.73 4.80
CA ALA A 244 -4.59 -26.20 3.42
C ALA A 244 -4.59 -25.07 2.38
N ILE A 245 -4.82 -23.82 2.77
CA ILE A 245 -4.88 -22.66 1.87
C ILE A 245 -3.75 -21.68 2.25
N ASP A 246 -3.01 -21.18 1.26
CA ASP A 246 -1.87 -20.30 1.53
C ASP A 246 -2.24 -19.01 2.26
N ILE A 247 -3.36 -18.40 1.87
CA ILE A 247 -3.97 -17.21 2.45
C ILE A 247 -5.49 -17.43 2.38
N GLY A 248 -6.12 -17.89 3.47
CA GLY A 248 -7.56 -18.15 3.46
C GLY A 248 -8.08 -18.93 4.65
N GLY A 249 -9.40 -19.10 4.67
CA GLY A 249 -10.12 -19.70 5.77
C GLY A 249 -11.63 -19.61 5.59
N GLU A 250 -12.36 -20.08 6.59
CA GLU A 250 -13.81 -19.90 6.70
C GLU A 250 -14.09 -18.71 7.61
N GLY A 251 -14.88 -17.73 7.15
CA GLY A 251 -15.12 -16.50 7.89
C GLY A 251 -16.51 -15.94 7.70
N ILE A 252 -16.92 -15.09 8.64
CA ILE A 252 -18.09 -14.22 8.52
C ILE A 252 -17.65 -12.92 7.86
N PHE A 253 -18.33 -12.57 6.78
CA PHE A 253 -18.09 -11.34 6.04
C PHE A 253 -19.39 -10.57 5.85
N ALA A 254 -19.35 -9.26 6.08
CA ALA A 254 -20.51 -8.39 5.88
C ALA A 254 -20.88 -8.24 4.39
N GLY A 255 -19.92 -8.43 3.50
CA GLY A 255 -20.06 -8.23 2.05
C GLY A 255 -19.84 -6.79 1.59
N ASP A 256 -19.56 -5.86 2.51
CA ASP A 256 -19.25 -4.46 2.23
C ASP A 256 -18.45 -3.81 3.38
N PHE A 257 -17.99 -2.57 3.16
CA PHE A 257 -17.28 -1.74 4.14
C PHE A 257 -18.06 -0.49 4.57
N GLY A 258 -19.31 -0.35 4.13
CA GLY A 258 -20.04 0.93 4.16
C GLY A 258 -21.37 0.95 4.88
N ASN A 259 -21.82 -0.18 5.45
CA ASN A 259 -23.16 -0.39 6.00
C ASN A 259 -23.14 -0.81 7.49
N PRO A 260 -23.17 0.15 8.43
CA PRO A 260 -23.18 -0.13 9.87
C PRO A 260 -24.30 -1.07 10.35
N ALA A 261 -25.46 -1.12 9.66
CA ALA A 261 -26.56 -1.99 10.06
C ALA A 261 -26.21 -3.49 9.90
N PHE A 262 -25.36 -3.83 8.94
CA PHE A 262 -24.84 -5.20 8.82
C PHE A 262 -23.88 -5.53 9.96
N GLY A 263 -23.00 -4.59 10.33
CA GLY A 263 -22.12 -4.75 11.48
C GLY A 263 -22.89 -4.92 12.79
N GLN A 264 -23.96 -4.15 13.01
CA GLN A 264 -24.85 -4.33 14.16
C GLN A 264 -25.46 -5.74 14.20
N THR A 265 -25.94 -6.23 13.05
CA THR A 265 -26.59 -7.55 12.96
C THR A 265 -25.60 -8.67 13.31
N ILE A 266 -24.40 -8.64 12.71
CA ILE A 266 -23.35 -9.63 12.94
C ILE A 266 -22.86 -9.57 14.40
N ALA A 267 -22.60 -8.37 14.93
CA ALA A 267 -22.13 -8.20 16.30
C ALA A 267 -23.17 -8.70 17.32
N ALA A 268 -24.46 -8.42 17.11
CA ALA A 268 -25.53 -8.90 17.98
C ALA A 268 -25.67 -10.44 17.92
N GLU A 269 -25.51 -11.04 16.75
CA GLU A 269 -25.54 -12.49 16.58
C GLU A 269 -24.35 -13.16 17.28
N LEU A 270 -23.14 -12.62 17.14
CA LEU A 270 -21.93 -13.13 17.80
C LEU A 270 -22.02 -12.95 19.33
N ALA A 271 -22.49 -11.79 19.81
CA ALA A 271 -22.74 -11.56 21.23
C ALA A 271 -23.76 -12.58 21.79
N GLY A 272 -24.81 -12.89 21.03
CA GLY A 272 -25.78 -13.94 21.38
C GLY A 272 -25.19 -15.35 21.47
N GLN A 273 -24.04 -15.59 20.83
CA GLN A 273 -23.28 -16.84 20.88
C GLN A 273 -22.20 -16.85 21.99
N GLY A 274 -22.15 -15.82 22.84
CA GLY A 274 -21.24 -15.73 23.99
C GLY A 274 -19.99 -14.90 23.75
N CYS A 275 -19.89 -14.21 22.61
CA CYS A 275 -18.81 -13.28 22.34
C CYS A 275 -18.79 -12.11 23.33
N ASP A 276 -17.65 -11.85 23.97
CA ASP A 276 -17.51 -10.70 24.88
C ASP A 276 -16.44 -9.68 24.44
N ILE A 277 -15.57 -10.05 23.50
CA ILE A 277 -14.66 -9.14 22.81
C ILE A 277 -14.72 -9.41 21.30
N ILE A 278 -15.01 -8.37 20.52
CA ILE A 278 -15.14 -8.46 19.06
C ILE A 278 -14.12 -7.55 18.34
N PHE A 279 -13.50 -8.06 17.30
CA PHE A 279 -12.59 -7.34 16.40
C PHE A 279 -13.19 -7.24 14.98
N PRO A 280 -14.00 -6.20 14.69
CA PRO A 280 -14.60 -6.00 13.38
C PRO A 280 -13.62 -5.39 12.36
N VAL A 281 -13.20 -6.16 11.36
CA VAL A 281 -12.28 -5.73 10.29
C VAL A 281 -13.08 -5.34 9.04
N ALA A 282 -13.92 -4.31 9.17
CA ALA A 282 -14.97 -4.00 8.19
C ALA A 282 -15.17 -2.51 7.91
N GLY A 283 -14.16 -1.66 8.12
CA GLY A 283 -14.28 -0.21 7.86
C GLY A 283 -15.48 0.41 8.56
N ALA A 284 -16.25 1.26 7.86
CA ALA A 284 -17.44 1.90 8.42
C ALA A 284 -18.55 0.91 8.83
N THR A 285 -18.64 -0.27 8.18
CA THR A 285 -19.53 -1.35 8.61
C THR A 285 -19.21 -1.81 10.03
N GLY A 286 -17.92 -1.86 10.37
CA GLY A 286 -17.44 -2.26 11.69
C GLY A 286 -17.93 -1.39 12.84
N LEU A 287 -18.19 -0.09 12.57
CA LEU A 287 -18.65 0.88 13.57
C LEU A 287 -20.00 0.49 14.19
N GLY A 288 -20.83 -0.27 13.47
CA GLY A 288 -22.09 -0.80 14.01
C GLY A 288 -21.90 -1.73 15.21
N SER A 289 -20.72 -2.36 15.35
CA SER A 289 -20.40 -3.22 16.50
C SER A 289 -20.28 -2.41 17.79
N ALA A 290 -19.79 -1.17 17.72
CA ALA A 290 -19.64 -0.29 18.88
C ALA A 290 -21.00 0.13 19.46
N GLU A 291 -22.01 0.30 18.59
CA GLU A 291 -23.38 0.58 19.02
C GLU A 291 -24.01 -0.61 19.77
N VAL A 292 -23.75 -1.84 19.29
CA VAL A 292 -24.19 -3.06 19.96
C VAL A 292 -23.45 -3.25 21.29
N ALA A 293 -22.17 -2.93 21.33
CA ALA A 293 -21.31 -3.07 22.49
C ALA A 293 -21.81 -2.32 23.72
N GLN A 294 -22.22 -1.07 23.55
CA GLN A 294 -22.80 -0.27 24.63
C GLN A 294 -24.04 -0.91 25.27
N ALA A 295 -24.80 -1.69 24.50
CA ALA A 295 -26.04 -2.31 24.97
C ALA A 295 -25.88 -3.77 25.49
N ASN A 296 -24.76 -4.46 25.19
CA ASN A 296 -24.68 -5.93 25.33
C ASN A 296 -23.47 -6.45 26.12
N ASN A 297 -22.78 -5.63 26.91
CA ASN A 297 -21.58 -6.04 27.66
C ASN A 297 -20.50 -6.67 26.75
N LEU A 298 -20.44 -6.19 25.51
CA LEU A 298 -19.47 -6.56 24.50
C LEU A 298 -18.43 -5.44 24.44
N THR A 299 -17.17 -5.79 24.24
CA THR A 299 -16.07 -4.85 24.07
C THR A 299 -15.55 -4.94 22.64
N VAL A 300 -15.10 -3.83 22.06
CA VAL A 300 -14.64 -3.74 20.68
C VAL A 300 -13.14 -3.51 20.63
N ILE A 301 -12.47 -4.17 19.69
CA ILE A 301 -11.12 -3.79 19.24
C ILE A 301 -11.31 -3.00 17.94
N GLY A 302 -10.86 -1.75 17.91
CA GLY A 302 -10.94 -0.91 16.71
C GLY A 302 -9.95 -1.33 15.63
N VAL A 303 -10.12 -0.78 14.43
CA VAL A 303 -9.25 -1.04 13.28
C VAL A 303 -8.92 0.25 12.53
N ASP A 304 -7.75 0.28 11.89
CA ASP A 304 -7.15 1.35 11.09
C ASP A 304 -6.79 2.60 11.89
N ALA A 305 -7.78 3.25 12.50
CA ALA A 305 -7.59 4.39 13.39
C ALA A 305 -7.66 3.96 14.85
N ASP A 306 -7.16 4.81 15.75
CA ASP A 306 -7.53 4.72 17.16
C ASP A 306 -9.00 5.12 17.31
N GLN A 307 -9.89 4.12 17.32
CA GLN A 307 -11.32 4.36 17.28
C GLN A 307 -11.89 4.88 18.59
N ALA A 308 -11.17 4.78 19.72
CA ALA A 308 -11.56 5.52 20.92
C ALA A 308 -11.45 7.04 20.71
N VAL A 309 -10.55 7.48 19.80
CA VAL A 309 -10.36 8.88 19.43
C VAL A 309 -11.25 9.26 18.24
N SER A 310 -11.26 8.46 17.16
CA SER A 310 -12.01 8.77 15.94
C SER A 310 -13.52 8.54 16.08
N ASN A 311 -13.95 7.72 17.05
CA ASN A 311 -15.34 7.44 17.37
C ASN A 311 -15.68 7.75 18.84
N PRO A 312 -15.59 9.03 19.27
CA PRO A 312 -15.62 9.42 20.68
C PRO A 312 -16.93 9.12 21.40
N ASP A 313 -18.05 9.03 20.67
CA ASP A 313 -19.37 8.69 21.22
C ASP A 313 -19.41 7.25 21.79
N TYR A 314 -18.47 6.41 21.37
CA TYR A 314 -18.33 5.00 21.77
C TYR A 314 -16.95 4.70 22.36
N ALA A 315 -16.19 5.71 22.79
CA ALA A 315 -14.82 5.54 23.31
C ALA A 315 -14.72 4.58 24.50
N ASP A 316 -15.80 4.39 25.25
CA ASP A 316 -15.87 3.57 26.45
C ASP A 316 -15.99 2.06 26.17
N VAL A 317 -16.29 1.66 24.93
CA VAL A 317 -16.37 0.25 24.53
C VAL A 317 -15.15 -0.23 23.78
N TYR A 318 -14.22 0.64 23.40
CA TYR A 318 -12.99 0.25 22.73
C TYR A 318 -11.91 -0.18 23.73
N LEU A 319 -11.52 -1.46 23.69
CA LEU A 319 -10.42 -2.01 24.48
C LEU A 319 -9.07 -1.44 24.03
N THR A 320 -8.91 -1.34 22.73
CA THR A 320 -7.74 -0.82 21.99
C THR A 320 -8.15 -0.75 20.51
N SER A 321 -7.23 -0.41 19.62
CA SER A 321 -7.38 -0.54 18.17
C SER A 321 -6.11 -1.09 17.55
N VAL A 322 -6.23 -1.95 16.53
CA VAL A 322 -5.12 -2.26 15.64
C VAL A 322 -4.99 -1.08 14.67
N VAL A 323 -4.00 -0.23 14.88
CA VAL A 323 -3.80 0.99 14.10
C VAL A 323 -2.92 0.74 12.89
N LYS A 324 -3.24 1.47 11.83
CA LYS A 324 -2.57 1.43 10.53
C LYS A 324 -2.38 2.87 10.09
N HIS A 325 -1.14 3.34 10.11
CA HIS A 325 -0.80 4.74 9.83
C HIS A 325 -0.84 5.07 8.33
N THR A 326 -2.02 4.91 7.75
CA THR A 326 -2.34 5.22 6.35
C THR A 326 -2.16 6.71 6.09
N ASP A 327 -2.48 7.54 7.07
CA ASP A 327 -2.20 8.97 7.10
C ASP A 327 -0.70 9.26 6.86
N LEU A 328 0.19 8.67 7.68
CA LEU A 328 1.63 8.91 7.58
C LEU A 328 2.23 8.39 6.26
N ALA A 329 1.77 7.23 5.80
CA ALA A 329 2.23 6.61 4.58
C ALA A 329 1.81 7.40 3.32
N VAL A 330 0.55 7.87 3.28
CA VAL A 330 0.04 8.73 2.21
C VAL A 330 0.70 10.11 2.27
N ALA A 331 0.86 10.70 3.46
CA ALA A 331 1.54 11.98 3.62
C ALA A 331 2.98 11.93 3.11
N THR A 332 3.72 10.88 3.47
CA THR A 332 5.09 10.63 2.97
C THR A 332 5.11 10.47 1.46
N THR A 333 4.14 9.75 0.91
CA THR A 333 4.00 9.56 -0.53
C THR A 333 3.78 10.87 -1.28
N ILE A 334 2.87 11.72 -0.79
CA ILE A 334 2.58 13.04 -1.39
C ILE A 334 3.79 13.97 -1.30
N ARG A 335 4.48 13.99 -0.15
CA ARG A 335 5.75 14.75 0.00
C ARG A 335 6.77 14.30 -1.05
N ASN A 336 6.94 12.98 -1.22
CA ASN A 336 7.87 12.44 -2.21
C ASN A 336 7.45 12.78 -3.65
N MET A 337 6.16 12.73 -3.99
CA MET A 337 5.67 13.19 -5.29
C MET A 337 5.97 14.67 -5.53
N ALA A 338 5.69 15.53 -4.55
CA ALA A 338 5.92 16.97 -4.65
C ALA A 338 7.40 17.34 -4.80
N GLN A 339 8.30 16.56 -4.19
CA GLN A 339 9.74 16.77 -4.22
C GLN A 339 10.44 16.07 -5.39
N GLY A 340 9.72 15.31 -6.23
CA GLY A 340 10.32 14.50 -7.29
C GLY A 340 11.07 13.25 -6.81
N LEU A 341 10.79 12.79 -5.58
CA LEU A 341 11.43 11.65 -4.92
C LEU A 341 10.51 10.42 -4.83
N PHE A 342 9.44 10.36 -5.64
CA PHE A 342 8.36 9.37 -5.49
C PHE A 342 8.83 7.91 -5.49
N GLY A 343 9.79 7.55 -6.34
CA GLY A 343 10.35 6.20 -6.45
C GLY A 343 9.28 5.13 -6.70
N GLY A 344 8.69 5.13 -7.90
CA GLY A 344 7.73 4.12 -8.33
C GLY A 344 8.37 2.73 -8.56
N GLY A 345 7.55 1.73 -8.89
CA GLY A 345 7.98 0.34 -9.05
C GLY A 345 8.33 -0.36 -7.73
N SER A 346 8.01 0.26 -6.60
CA SER A 346 8.36 -0.23 -5.26
C SER A 346 7.17 -0.24 -4.31
N ASN A 347 7.32 -0.92 -3.18
CA ASN A 347 6.34 -0.95 -2.10
C ASN A 347 6.89 -0.22 -0.87
N TYR A 348 6.04 0.56 -0.21
CA TYR A 348 6.16 0.84 1.21
C TYR A 348 5.44 -0.27 1.98
N ILE A 349 6.02 -0.76 3.07
CA ILE A 349 5.38 -1.69 4.00
C ILE A 349 5.50 -1.08 5.40
N GLY A 350 4.37 -0.68 5.97
CA GLY A 350 4.31 -0.24 7.37
C GLY A 350 4.35 -1.44 8.32
N THR A 351 5.18 -1.36 9.35
CA THR A 351 5.51 -2.44 10.29
C THR A 351 5.42 -1.96 11.73
N LEU A 352 5.53 -2.86 12.71
CA LEU A 352 5.69 -2.46 14.11
C LEU A 352 7.01 -1.70 14.36
N ALA A 353 8.04 -1.96 13.56
CA ALA A 353 9.39 -1.44 13.76
C ALA A 353 9.55 0.02 13.30
N ASP A 354 8.91 0.39 12.20
CA ASP A 354 8.87 1.77 11.70
C ASP A 354 7.67 2.56 12.26
N GLY A 355 6.79 1.91 13.03
CA GLY A 355 5.57 2.50 13.55
C GLY A 355 4.51 2.73 12.48
N GLY A 356 4.57 2.04 11.33
CA GLY A 356 3.53 2.07 10.32
C GLY A 356 2.25 1.35 10.75
N VAL A 357 2.37 0.42 11.70
CA VAL A 357 1.24 -0.24 12.38
C VAL A 357 1.52 -0.35 13.88
N ASP A 358 0.47 -0.45 14.69
CA ASP A 358 0.60 -0.61 16.14
C ASP A 358 -0.69 -1.13 16.80
N LEU A 359 -0.63 -1.36 18.11
CA LEU A 359 -1.77 -1.50 18.99
C LEU A 359 -1.94 -0.18 19.77
N ALA A 360 -3.11 0.47 19.66
CA ALA A 360 -3.39 1.71 20.37
C ALA A 360 -3.38 1.54 21.90
N SER A 361 -3.36 2.65 22.63
CA SER A 361 -3.50 2.64 24.08
C SER A 361 -4.83 2.00 24.52
N PHE A 362 -4.91 1.56 25.78
CA PHE A 362 -6.13 0.94 26.29
C PHE A 362 -7.20 1.95 26.72
N HIS A 363 -6.90 3.25 26.68
CA HIS A 363 -7.83 4.33 27.05
C HIS A 363 -8.57 4.06 28.37
N SER A 364 -9.89 3.90 28.31
CA SER A 364 -10.75 3.65 29.48
C SER A 364 -10.56 2.26 30.11
N PHE A 365 -9.83 1.36 29.43
CA PHE A 365 -9.45 0.04 29.91
C PHE A 365 -8.05 -0.02 30.51
N GLU A 366 -7.28 1.09 30.52
CA GLU A 366 -5.90 1.11 31.02
C GLU A 366 -5.77 0.50 32.42
N ASP A 367 -6.66 0.86 33.35
CA ASP A 367 -6.64 0.30 34.72
C ASP A 367 -7.30 -1.09 34.83
N LYS A 368 -7.99 -1.55 33.78
CA LYS A 368 -8.67 -2.85 33.73
C LYS A 368 -7.77 -3.94 33.16
N VAL A 369 -6.84 -3.61 32.27
CA VAL A 369 -5.86 -4.55 31.73
C VAL A 369 -4.84 -4.88 32.83
N PRO A 370 -4.70 -6.15 33.26
CA PRO A 370 -3.75 -6.52 34.30
C PRO A 370 -2.31 -6.21 33.89
N GLN A 371 -1.49 -5.68 34.83
CA GLN A 371 -0.08 -5.36 34.55
C GLN A 371 0.72 -6.53 33.94
N PRO A 372 0.58 -7.79 34.40
CA PRO A 372 1.28 -8.91 33.78
C PRO A 372 0.94 -9.08 32.29
N LEU A 373 -0.32 -8.84 31.90
CA LEU A 373 -0.73 -8.92 30.50
C LEU A 373 -0.12 -7.77 29.66
N LYS A 374 0.03 -6.57 30.24
CA LYS A 374 0.73 -5.46 29.58
C LYS A 374 2.22 -5.76 29.37
N ASP A 375 2.87 -6.32 30.40
CA ASP A 375 4.28 -6.69 30.33
C ASP A 375 4.50 -7.80 29.28
N GLU A 376 3.58 -8.76 29.20
CA GLU A 376 3.56 -9.81 28.19
C GLU A 376 3.37 -9.24 26.78
N LEU A 377 2.45 -8.30 26.58
CA LEU A 377 2.25 -7.63 25.29
C LEU A 377 3.49 -6.83 24.86
N ALA A 378 4.16 -6.16 25.80
CA ALA A 378 5.39 -5.42 25.52
C ALA A 378 6.52 -6.37 25.07
N GLN A 379 6.64 -7.54 25.71
CA GLN A 379 7.61 -8.56 25.30
C GLN A 379 7.22 -9.21 23.97
N LEU A 380 5.94 -9.55 23.78
CA LEU A 380 5.42 -10.13 22.55
C LEU A 380 5.65 -9.19 21.36
N ARG A 381 5.50 -7.89 21.53
CA ARG A 381 5.84 -6.89 20.50
C ARG A 381 7.30 -7.04 20.05
N LEU A 382 8.24 -7.13 20.99
CA LEU A 382 9.66 -7.30 20.67
C LEU A 382 9.91 -8.63 19.97
N ASP A 383 9.25 -9.70 20.41
CA ASP A 383 9.43 -11.03 19.82
C ASP A 383 8.83 -11.13 18.42
N LEU A 384 7.75 -10.40 18.11
CA LEU A 384 7.21 -10.25 16.75
C LEU A 384 8.16 -9.44 15.87
N MET A 385 8.65 -8.30 16.35
CA MET A 385 9.64 -7.48 15.63
C MET A 385 10.94 -8.23 15.33
N ASP A 386 11.37 -9.13 16.22
CA ASP A 386 12.54 -9.98 16.05
C ASP A 386 12.26 -11.26 15.24
N GLY A 387 11.01 -11.50 14.82
CA GLY A 387 10.59 -12.71 14.08
C GLY A 387 10.65 -14.00 14.89
N LYS A 388 10.64 -13.94 16.22
CA LYS A 388 10.64 -15.12 17.11
C LYS A 388 9.26 -15.74 17.26
N VAL A 389 8.22 -14.96 17.01
CA VAL A 389 6.82 -15.41 16.98
C VAL A 389 6.32 -15.35 15.55
N ASP A 390 5.78 -16.46 15.07
CA ASP A 390 5.12 -16.54 13.77
C ASP A 390 3.65 -16.16 13.95
N THR A 391 3.20 -15.13 13.24
CA THR A 391 1.79 -14.72 13.24
C THR A 391 0.91 -15.70 12.45
N GLY A 392 1.53 -16.65 11.74
CA GLY A 392 0.94 -17.52 10.73
C GLY A 392 0.33 -16.76 9.54
N TRP A 393 0.46 -15.43 9.53
CA TRP A 393 0.46 -14.68 8.29
C TRP A 393 1.89 -14.70 7.72
N PRO A 394 2.05 -15.04 6.45
CA PRO A 394 3.34 -14.95 5.79
C PRO A 394 3.88 -13.50 5.82
N VAL A 395 4.93 -13.27 6.61
CA VAL A 395 5.56 -11.95 6.80
C VAL A 395 6.25 -11.50 5.50
N GLY A 396 6.03 -10.24 5.11
CA GLY A 396 6.66 -9.61 3.95
C GLY A 396 6.25 -10.24 2.61
N ALA A 397 6.87 -9.80 1.51
CA ALA A 397 6.60 -10.24 0.13
C ALA A 397 6.56 -11.77 -0.09
N SER A 398 6.98 -12.55 0.91
CA SER A 398 7.06 -14.01 0.95
C SER A 398 5.76 -14.79 0.75
N LYS A 399 4.56 -14.18 0.66
CA LYS A 399 3.38 -14.86 0.05
C LYS A 399 2.40 -14.01 -0.73
N ILE A 400 2.47 -12.68 -0.72
CA ILE A 400 1.77 -11.89 -1.75
C ILE A 400 2.41 -12.14 -3.13
N GLU A 401 3.70 -12.50 -3.18
CA GLU A 401 4.35 -13.03 -4.39
C GLU A 401 4.13 -14.55 -4.59
N THR A 402 3.95 -15.33 -3.52
CA THR A 402 3.91 -16.81 -3.61
C THR A 402 2.60 -17.38 -4.12
N SER A 403 1.52 -16.61 -4.22
CA SER A 403 0.38 -17.03 -5.03
C SER A 403 0.60 -16.84 -6.53
N LEU A 404 1.78 -16.36 -6.97
CA LEU A 404 2.09 -16.11 -8.39
C LEU A 404 3.39 -16.74 -8.89
N THR A 405 4.31 -17.23 -8.05
CA THR A 405 5.49 -17.98 -8.52
C THR A 405 5.87 -19.11 -7.56
N ALA A 406 5.48 -20.34 -7.88
CA ALA A 406 6.11 -21.52 -7.29
C ALA A 406 7.51 -21.70 -7.92
N GLY A 407 8.60 -21.57 -7.14
CA GLY A 407 9.96 -21.83 -7.63
C GLY A 407 11.10 -21.48 -6.66
N ASP A 408 12.25 -22.11 -6.88
CA ASP A 408 13.44 -22.15 -6.02
C ASP A 408 14.40 -20.95 -6.16
N LEU A 409 13.96 -19.89 -6.84
CA LEU A 409 14.64 -18.58 -6.97
C LEU A 409 13.97 -17.47 -6.14
N ASN A 410 13.24 -17.81 -5.08
CA ASN A 410 12.61 -16.80 -4.23
C ASN A 410 13.63 -15.92 -3.49
N LEU A 411 13.20 -14.74 -3.03
CA LEU A 411 14.07 -13.75 -2.37
C LEU A 411 14.79 -14.31 -1.13
N ALA A 412 14.12 -15.18 -0.35
CA ALA A 412 14.73 -15.81 0.81
C ALA A 412 15.86 -16.77 0.41
N ALA A 413 15.67 -17.53 -0.67
CA ALA A 413 16.70 -18.41 -1.23
C ALA A 413 17.88 -17.59 -1.78
N LEU A 414 17.60 -16.50 -2.53
CA LEU A 414 18.64 -15.59 -3.05
C LEU A 414 19.46 -14.95 -1.91
N ARG A 415 18.79 -14.49 -0.85
CA ARG A 415 19.43 -13.92 0.35
C ARG A 415 20.28 -14.92 1.15
N ASN A 416 20.15 -16.22 0.88
CA ASN A 416 20.96 -17.26 1.53
C ASN A 416 21.82 -18.06 0.53
N ALA A 417 21.92 -17.58 -0.71
CA ALA A 417 22.70 -18.22 -1.76
C ALA A 417 24.20 -17.90 -1.66
N THR A 418 24.99 -18.63 -2.45
CA THR A 418 26.44 -18.40 -2.57
C THR A 418 26.75 -17.69 -3.89
N TYR A 419 27.51 -16.61 -3.79
CA TYR A 419 27.91 -15.78 -4.91
C TYR A 419 29.43 -15.65 -5.00
N GLU A 420 29.93 -15.50 -6.22
CA GLU A 420 31.29 -15.10 -6.54
C GLU A 420 31.31 -13.60 -6.81
N VAL A 421 31.95 -12.83 -5.93
CA VAL A 421 32.06 -11.37 -6.03
C VAL A 421 33.48 -10.91 -6.36
N GLY A 422 33.61 -9.79 -7.06
CA GLY A 422 34.90 -9.19 -7.43
C GLY A 422 35.41 -9.60 -8.82
N THR A 423 36.13 -8.67 -9.48
CA THR A 423 36.57 -8.82 -10.88
C THR A 423 38.01 -9.29 -11.05
N GLN A 424 38.88 -9.12 -10.05
CA GLN A 424 40.29 -9.54 -10.10
C GLN A 424 40.65 -10.63 -9.07
N ASP A 425 40.18 -10.49 -7.83
CA ASP A 425 40.35 -11.47 -6.75
C ASP A 425 38.96 -11.95 -6.31
N LYS A 426 38.42 -12.95 -7.01
CA LYS A 426 37.08 -13.48 -6.74
C LYS A 426 36.99 -14.04 -5.32
N VAL A 427 35.96 -13.65 -4.59
CA VAL A 427 35.63 -14.19 -3.27
C VAL A 427 34.30 -14.91 -3.34
N THR A 428 34.28 -16.14 -2.84
CA THR A 428 33.05 -16.90 -2.60
C THR A 428 32.38 -16.41 -1.32
N ALA A 429 31.22 -15.77 -1.45
CA ALA A 429 30.42 -15.24 -0.36
C ALA A 429 29.10 -16.02 -0.24
N THR A 430 28.97 -16.83 0.81
CA THR A 430 27.67 -17.43 1.18
C THR A 430 26.93 -16.44 2.05
N LEU A 431 25.85 -15.86 1.52
CA LEU A 431 25.06 -14.89 2.25
C LEU A 431 24.25 -15.57 3.35
N THR A 432 23.99 -14.84 4.42
CA THR A 432 23.00 -15.17 5.44
C THR A 432 22.06 -13.98 5.55
N ASN A 433 20.79 -14.17 5.21
CA ASN A 433 19.79 -13.09 5.18
C ASN A 433 20.21 -11.85 4.36
N GLY A 434 20.95 -12.06 3.27
CA GLY A 434 21.36 -11.03 2.33
C GLY A 434 22.75 -10.46 2.59
N GLU A 435 23.46 -10.89 3.63
CA GLU A 435 24.78 -10.36 3.97
C GLU A 435 25.83 -11.45 4.19
N TYR A 436 27.07 -11.14 3.84
CA TYR A 436 28.26 -11.92 4.18
C TYR A 436 29.33 -10.99 4.75
N LEU A 437 29.96 -11.42 5.84
CA LEU A 437 30.96 -10.66 6.57
C LEU A 437 32.22 -11.52 6.75
N ASP A 438 33.37 -11.01 6.28
CA ASP A 438 34.69 -11.54 6.59
C ASP A 438 35.51 -10.47 7.34
N PRO A 439 35.50 -10.51 8.68
CA PRO A 439 36.22 -9.55 9.51
C PRO A 439 37.74 -9.60 9.35
N ALA A 440 38.31 -10.74 8.91
CA ALA A 440 39.76 -10.88 8.77
C ALA A 440 40.28 -10.03 7.60
N ASN A 441 39.46 -9.85 6.57
CA ASN A 441 39.78 -9.07 5.37
C ASN A 441 39.01 -7.75 5.29
N SER A 442 38.24 -7.38 6.33
CA SER A 442 37.36 -6.21 6.34
C SER A 442 36.38 -6.18 5.14
N LEU A 443 35.92 -7.37 4.74
CA LEU A 443 35.07 -7.56 3.57
C LEU A 443 33.61 -7.71 4.00
N VAL A 444 32.74 -6.92 3.38
CA VAL A 444 31.28 -7.04 3.47
C VAL A 444 30.73 -7.24 2.07
N VAL A 445 29.83 -8.20 1.91
CA VAL A 445 29.01 -8.39 0.71
C VAL A 445 27.56 -8.30 1.12
N ALA A 446 26.77 -7.46 0.45
CA ALA A 446 25.34 -7.31 0.72
C ALA A 446 24.53 -7.36 -0.57
N MET A 447 23.44 -8.11 -0.57
CA MET A 447 22.46 -8.14 -1.65
C MET A 447 21.56 -6.91 -1.57
N GLY A 448 21.37 -6.26 -2.72
CA GLY A 448 20.43 -5.15 -2.87
C GLY A 448 18.97 -5.59 -2.81
N ASP A 449 18.08 -4.66 -2.47
CA ASP A 449 16.64 -4.95 -2.35
C ASP A 449 15.90 -5.07 -3.69
N LEU A 450 16.56 -4.73 -4.81
CA LEU A 450 15.97 -4.82 -6.15
C LEU A 450 16.31 -6.16 -6.78
N VAL A 451 15.27 -6.93 -7.13
CA VAL A 451 15.36 -8.17 -7.90
C VAL A 451 14.37 -8.11 -9.06
N ALA A 452 14.78 -8.54 -10.24
CA ALA A 452 13.91 -8.78 -11.38
C ALA A 452 13.90 -10.28 -11.72
N TYR A 453 12.80 -10.78 -12.25
CA TYR A 453 12.66 -12.16 -12.70
C TYR A 453 12.21 -12.21 -14.15
N GLY A 454 12.74 -13.16 -14.91
CA GLY A 454 12.36 -13.36 -16.31
C GLY A 454 13.27 -14.36 -17.02
N ASP A 455 12.75 -14.96 -18.07
CA ASP A 455 13.43 -15.92 -18.96
C ASP A 455 14.47 -15.22 -19.85
N LEU A 456 15.73 -15.20 -19.40
CA LEU A 456 16.89 -14.67 -20.12
C LEU A 456 17.58 -15.72 -21.00
N THR A 457 17.39 -17.00 -20.70
CA THR A 457 18.03 -18.12 -21.43
C THR A 457 17.16 -18.67 -22.55
N GLY A 458 15.88 -18.31 -22.59
CA GLY A 458 14.89 -18.76 -23.57
C GLY A 458 14.40 -20.19 -23.34
N ASP A 459 14.61 -20.76 -22.15
CA ASP A 459 14.23 -22.13 -21.81
C ASP A 459 12.87 -22.23 -21.09
N SER A 460 12.18 -21.10 -20.96
CA SER A 460 10.91 -20.94 -20.24
C SER A 460 10.99 -21.15 -18.72
N GLN A 461 12.19 -21.04 -18.14
CA GLN A 461 12.43 -20.90 -16.71
C GLN A 461 12.92 -19.49 -16.42
N ASP A 462 12.40 -18.87 -15.37
CA ASP A 462 12.84 -17.53 -15.00
C ASP A 462 14.23 -17.58 -14.36
N GLU A 463 15.10 -16.67 -14.77
CA GLU A 463 16.29 -16.30 -13.99
C GLU A 463 15.97 -15.11 -13.07
N ALA A 464 16.71 -15.00 -11.97
CA ALA A 464 16.68 -13.86 -11.08
C ALA A 464 17.86 -12.92 -11.38
N VAL A 465 17.59 -11.63 -11.49
CA VAL A 465 18.60 -10.59 -11.66
C VAL A 465 18.59 -9.69 -10.44
N LEU A 466 19.73 -9.60 -9.75
CA LEU A 466 19.94 -8.81 -8.54
C LEU A 466 21.26 -8.06 -8.65
N PHE A 467 21.57 -7.23 -7.64
CA PHE A 467 22.91 -6.65 -7.51
C PHE A 467 23.50 -6.93 -6.14
N LEU A 468 24.82 -7.09 -6.09
CA LEU A 468 25.61 -7.25 -4.88
C LEU A 468 26.48 -6.02 -4.68
N MET A 469 26.52 -5.49 -3.45
CA MET A 469 27.44 -4.47 -3.01
C MET A 469 28.59 -5.12 -2.25
N THR A 470 29.82 -4.79 -2.61
CA THR A 470 31.04 -5.26 -1.96
C THR A 470 31.83 -4.09 -1.37
N ASP A 471 32.13 -4.15 -0.08
CA ASP A 471 32.92 -3.18 0.67
C ASP A 471 34.18 -3.86 1.24
N TYR A 472 35.36 -3.33 0.94
CA TYR A 472 36.66 -3.84 1.43
C TYR A 472 37.21 -3.04 2.63
N GLY A 473 36.37 -2.27 3.32
CA GLY A 473 36.74 -1.47 4.49
C GLY A 473 37.41 -0.13 4.17
N GLY A 474 37.24 0.34 2.93
CA GLY A 474 37.77 1.62 2.42
C GLY A 474 36.66 2.65 2.15
N THR A 475 36.88 3.56 1.20
CA THR A 475 35.87 4.53 0.75
C THR A 475 35.08 4.07 -0.48
N SER A 476 35.58 3.05 -1.19
CA SER A 476 34.92 2.48 -2.38
C SER A 476 33.95 1.38 -1.99
N ARG A 477 32.85 1.29 -2.74
CA ARG A 477 31.83 0.24 -2.65
C ARG A 477 31.53 -0.22 -4.06
N LEU A 478 31.92 -1.43 -4.39
CA LEU A 478 31.75 -1.98 -5.74
C LEU A 478 30.39 -2.64 -5.86
N TYR A 479 29.72 -2.41 -6.98
CA TYR A 479 28.42 -3.00 -7.27
C TYR A 479 28.56 -3.92 -8.48
N ASP A 480 28.08 -5.15 -8.33
CA ASP A 480 28.03 -6.17 -9.39
C ASP A 480 26.57 -6.51 -9.67
N LEU A 481 26.18 -6.53 -10.95
CA LEU A 481 24.95 -7.12 -11.44
C LEU A 481 25.13 -8.63 -11.51
N VAL A 482 24.17 -9.40 -11.02
CA VAL A 482 24.23 -10.86 -10.92
C VAL A 482 22.97 -11.48 -11.51
N VAL A 483 23.15 -12.49 -12.36
CA VAL A 483 22.09 -13.40 -12.80
C VAL A 483 22.22 -14.69 -12.00
N ALA A 484 21.13 -15.14 -11.39
CA ALA A 484 21.01 -16.42 -10.73
C ALA A 484 19.96 -17.28 -11.43
N THR A 485 20.28 -18.56 -11.61
CA THR A 485 19.39 -19.58 -12.16
C THR A 485 19.05 -20.59 -11.08
N ASP A 486 17.91 -21.26 -11.21
CA ASP A 486 17.62 -22.43 -10.40
C ASP A 486 18.43 -23.63 -10.91
N GLN A 487 19.22 -24.25 -10.03
CA GLN A 487 19.80 -25.57 -10.29
C GLN A 487 19.55 -26.51 -9.11
N ASN A 488 18.69 -27.50 -9.35
CA ASN A 488 18.30 -28.51 -8.35
C ASN A 488 17.66 -27.92 -7.10
N ALA A 489 16.73 -26.99 -7.28
CA ALA A 489 16.01 -26.31 -6.22
C ALA A 489 16.89 -25.41 -5.34
N ALA A 490 17.84 -24.73 -5.97
CA ALA A 490 18.74 -23.81 -5.31
C ALA A 490 19.22 -22.71 -6.28
N PRO A 491 19.28 -21.44 -5.84
CA PRO A 491 19.88 -20.38 -6.63
C PRO A 491 21.37 -20.63 -6.84
N VAL A 492 21.78 -20.63 -8.10
CA VAL A 492 23.17 -20.69 -8.52
C VAL A 492 23.47 -19.48 -9.38
N GLN A 493 24.53 -18.74 -9.05
CA GLN A 493 25.00 -17.64 -9.88
C GLN A 493 25.39 -18.16 -11.27
N LEU A 494 24.70 -17.65 -12.28
CA LEU A 494 24.93 -17.95 -13.70
C LEU A 494 26.00 -17.01 -14.29
N ALA A 495 25.82 -15.70 -14.08
CA ALA A 495 26.68 -14.67 -14.65
C ALA A 495 26.76 -13.43 -13.74
N ALA A 496 27.80 -12.62 -13.92
CA ALA A 496 27.91 -11.32 -13.26
C ALA A 496 28.64 -10.28 -14.14
N ALA A 497 28.33 -9.00 -13.94
CA ALA A 497 29.02 -7.87 -14.56
C ALA A 497 29.16 -6.71 -13.56
N ALA A 498 30.28 -6.00 -13.62
CA ALA A 498 30.50 -4.84 -12.77
C ALA A 498 29.62 -3.66 -13.21
N LEU A 499 28.89 -3.07 -12.26
CA LEU A 499 28.12 -1.83 -12.47
C LEU A 499 28.98 -0.60 -12.19
N GLY A 500 29.86 -0.64 -11.18
CA GLY A 500 30.81 0.43 -10.88
C GLY A 500 31.05 0.63 -9.38
N ASP A 501 31.78 1.70 -9.04
CA ASP A 501 32.03 2.13 -7.66
C ASP A 501 30.98 3.16 -7.22
N ARG A 502 30.40 2.97 -6.03
CA ARG A 502 29.42 3.85 -5.37
C ARG A 502 28.20 4.21 -6.24
N VAL A 503 27.86 3.36 -7.20
CA VAL A 503 26.66 3.56 -8.02
C VAL A 503 25.39 3.46 -7.17
N GLN A 504 24.35 4.16 -7.57
CA GLN A 504 23.03 4.07 -6.96
C GLN A 504 22.09 3.38 -7.94
N VAL A 505 21.90 2.07 -7.79
CA VAL A 505 20.96 1.30 -8.60
C VAL A 505 19.54 1.71 -8.25
N ARG A 506 18.80 2.23 -9.22
CA ARG A 506 17.43 2.76 -9.05
C ARG A 506 16.37 1.76 -9.49
N SER A 507 16.64 0.98 -10.54
CA SER A 507 15.79 -0.11 -10.99
C SER A 507 16.58 -1.18 -11.74
N ILE A 508 16.12 -2.42 -11.62
CA ILE A 508 16.49 -3.54 -12.48
C ILE A 508 15.20 -4.05 -13.12
N SER A 509 15.22 -4.30 -14.42
CA SER A 509 14.09 -4.90 -15.14
C SER A 509 14.60 -5.81 -16.23
N ILE A 510 13.79 -6.81 -16.58
CA ILE A 510 14.03 -7.69 -17.73
C ILE A 510 13.02 -7.31 -18.81
N ARG A 511 13.50 -7.11 -20.04
CA ARG A 511 12.70 -6.84 -21.22
C ARG A 511 13.10 -7.85 -22.28
N GLU A 512 12.22 -8.82 -22.52
CA GLU A 512 12.57 -10.00 -23.34
C GLU A 512 13.81 -10.69 -22.75
N ASP A 513 14.89 -10.85 -23.50
CA ASP A 513 16.17 -11.45 -23.08
C ASP A 513 17.21 -10.42 -22.59
N LEU A 514 16.79 -9.15 -22.42
CA LEU A 514 17.68 -8.05 -22.03
C LEU A 514 17.44 -7.58 -20.60
N ILE A 515 18.52 -7.34 -19.88
CA ILE A 515 18.51 -6.73 -18.56
C ILE A 515 18.72 -5.22 -18.71
N VAL A 516 17.81 -4.43 -18.17
CA VAL A 516 17.90 -2.97 -18.16
C VAL A 516 18.11 -2.49 -16.73
N VAL A 517 19.25 -1.86 -16.50
CA VAL A 517 19.64 -1.27 -15.20
C VAL A 517 19.64 0.25 -15.33
N TYR A 518 18.80 0.91 -14.54
CA TYR A 518 18.85 2.37 -14.39
C TYR A 518 19.55 2.68 -13.08
N MET A 519 20.57 3.53 -13.15
CA MET A 519 21.40 3.85 -12.00
C MET A 519 22.02 5.24 -12.10
N VAL A 520 22.54 5.73 -10.99
CA VAL A 520 23.37 6.94 -10.94
C VAL A 520 24.83 6.52 -10.74
N GLU A 521 25.73 6.98 -11.60
CA GLU A 521 27.18 6.79 -11.49
C GLU A 521 27.90 8.14 -11.39
N ALA A 522 29.20 8.10 -11.06
CA ALA A 522 30.01 9.31 -10.95
C ALA A 522 30.26 9.92 -12.34
N GLY A 523 29.84 11.16 -12.52
CA GLY A 523 30.15 11.95 -13.70
C GLY A 523 31.58 12.52 -13.68
N PRO A 524 32.06 13.07 -14.82
CA PRO A 524 33.43 13.56 -14.96
C PRO A 524 33.82 14.68 -13.99
N ASP A 525 32.82 15.46 -13.55
CA ASP A 525 32.98 16.63 -12.68
C ASP A 525 32.47 16.37 -11.25
N ASP A 526 32.03 15.13 -10.95
CA ASP A 526 31.48 14.80 -9.64
C ASP A 526 32.58 14.67 -8.59
N ALA A 527 32.25 15.10 -7.37
CA ALA A 527 33.04 14.72 -6.21
C ALA A 527 32.83 13.23 -5.92
N ASP A 528 33.89 12.55 -5.48
CA ASP A 528 33.90 11.12 -5.14
C ASP A 528 32.73 10.65 -4.26
N CYS A 529 32.17 11.51 -3.40
CA CYS A 529 31.07 11.15 -2.50
C CYS A 529 29.70 11.03 -3.18
N CYS A 530 29.54 11.64 -4.35
CA CYS A 530 28.27 12.24 -4.72
C CYS A 530 28.00 12.08 -6.22
N PRO A 531 27.75 10.84 -6.69
CA PRO A 531 27.44 10.58 -8.09
C PRO A 531 26.13 11.28 -8.48
N SER A 532 26.13 11.93 -9.63
CA SER A 532 25.00 12.70 -10.16
C SER A 532 24.60 12.29 -11.59
N GLN A 533 25.42 11.51 -12.28
CA GLN A 533 25.17 11.13 -13.67
C GLN A 533 24.20 9.94 -13.74
N GLU A 534 22.99 10.19 -14.21
CA GLU A 534 22.02 9.13 -14.51
C GLU A 534 22.41 8.39 -15.78
N VAL A 535 22.43 7.05 -15.71
CA VAL A 535 22.76 6.17 -16.83
C VAL A 535 21.79 4.98 -16.89
N VAL A 536 21.53 4.55 -18.12
CA VAL A 536 20.84 3.28 -18.39
C VAL A 536 21.86 2.34 -19.01
N LYS A 537 22.13 1.23 -18.34
CA LYS A 537 22.96 0.15 -18.87
C LYS A 537 22.05 -1.00 -19.28
N VAL A 538 22.31 -1.55 -20.46
CA VAL A 538 21.59 -2.70 -20.99
C VAL A 538 22.56 -3.85 -21.10
N PHE A 539 22.20 -5.01 -20.57
CA PHE A 539 23.02 -6.21 -20.62
C PHE A 539 22.26 -7.32 -21.35
N GLY A 540 22.96 -8.07 -22.18
CA GLY A 540 22.49 -9.35 -22.69
C GLY A 540 23.29 -10.49 -22.07
N LEU A 541 22.66 -11.64 -21.90
CA LEU A 541 23.34 -12.87 -21.50
C LEU A 541 23.88 -13.59 -22.75
N GLN A 542 25.20 -13.68 -22.87
CA GLN A 542 25.88 -14.34 -24.00
C GLN A 542 26.91 -15.33 -23.47
N ASP A 543 26.76 -16.62 -23.81
CA ASP A 543 27.65 -17.70 -23.37
C ASP A 543 27.91 -17.68 -21.83
N ASP A 544 26.84 -17.59 -21.04
CA ASP A 544 26.86 -17.47 -19.57
C ASP A 544 27.64 -16.25 -19.04
N GLN A 545 27.79 -15.20 -19.84
CA GLN A 545 28.41 -13.93 -19.44
C GLN A 545 27.46 -12.77 -19.68
N LEU A 546 27.46 -11.81 -18.75
CA LEU A 546 26.76 -10.55 -18.94
C LEU A 546 27.60 -9.61 -19.79
N VAL A 547 27.07 -9.21 -20.93
CA VAL A 547 27.71 -8.28 -21.86
C VAL A 547 26.91 -6.99 -21.90
N GLU A 548 27.53 -5.88 -21.51
CA GLU A 548 26.94 -4.55 -21.68
C GLU A 548 26.83 -4.23 -23.17
N LEU A 549 25.61 -3.91 -23.62
CA LEU A 549 25.28 -3.60 -25.01
C LEU A 549 25.38 -2.10 -25.25
N SER A 550 26.01 -1.70 -26.36
CA SER A 550 26.02 -0.31 -26.79
C SER A 550 24.66 0.13 -27.30
N SER A 551 24.39 1.44 -27.30
CA SER A 551 23.14 2.01 -27.83
C SER A 551 22.83 1.67 -29.29
N GLN A 552 23.82 1.23 -30.08
CA GLN A 552 23.63 0.77 -31.46
C GLN A 552 23.21 -0.70 -31.58
N GLN A 553 23.34 -1.48 -30.50
CA GLN A 553 22.99 -2.90 -30.44
C GLN A 553 21.60 -3.14 -29.82
N VAL A 554 20.91 -2.07 -29.41
CA VAL A 554 19.60 -2.08 -28.72
C VAL A 554 18.47 -1.60 -29.66
N GLU A 555 18.78 -1.21 -30.90
CA GLU A 555 17.80 -1.02 -32.01
C GLU A 555 17.49 -2.35 -32.71
#